data_AF-A0A1D2QY04-F1
#
_entry.id   AF-A0A1D2QY04-F1
#
_cell.length_a   1.000
_cell.length_b   1.000
_cell.length_c   1.000
_cell.angle_alpha   90.00
_cell.angle_beta   90.00
_cell.angle_gamma   90.00
#
_symmetry.space_group_name_H-M   'P 1'
#
loop_
_entity.id
_entity.type
_entity.pdbx_description
1 polymer ?
#
loop_
_entity_poly.entity_id
_entity_poly.type
_entity_poly.pdbx_seq_one_letter_code
_entity_poly.pdbx_strand_id
1 'polypeptide(L)'
;MYNEDLTFPRIMEKKVYMGLAPKDQEEYVERKIEDIVKINSNGITISDIFNNTPFTRPTVIKHLEKMVSSRKAYKIRRGKQIFVYYPNGRPVHPEYRIEKKSIENEINFRGTFLNNNYGKFVFLESLNQGNISGGSMLIRRSDIQSFFEFIKEVIEKDKKLKSISRGDYYEG
;
A
#
# COMPACT_ATOMS: atom_id res chain seq x y z
N MET A 1 -14.28 -8.90 -22.34
CA MET A 1 -14.62 -10.06 -21.50
C MET A 1 -13.51 -10.21 -20.48
N TYR A 2 -13.76 -9.92 -19.20
CA TYR A 2 -12.83 -10.22 -18.12
C TYR A 2 -13.38 -11.45 -17.39
N ASN A 3 -12.99 -12.64 -17.84
CA ASN A 3 -13.02 -13.82 -16.99
C ASN A 3 -11.67 -13.84 -16.27
N GLU A 4 -11.58 -13.06 -15.20
CA GLU A 4 -10.59 -13.35 -14.17
C GLU A 4 -11.28 -14.30 -13.17
N ASP A 5 -10.57 -15.33 -12.72
CA ASP A 5 -11.08 -16.31 -11.77
C ASP A 5 -11.35 -15.64 -10.41
N LEU A 6 -12.54 -15.07 -10.27
CA LEU A 6 -12.98 -14.47 -9.02
C LEU A 6 -13.08 -15.56 -7.95
N THR A 7 -12.44 -15.32 -6.82
CA THR A 7 -12.41 -16.26 -5.71
C THR A 7 -13.24 -15.72 -4.56
N PHE A 8 -14.12 -16.56 -4.01
CA PHE A 8 -14.99 -16.20 -2.89
C PHE A 8 -14.70 -17.10 -1.68
N PRO A 9 -14.60 -16.52 -0.46
CA PRO A 9 -14.47 -17.32 0.75
C PRO A 9 -15.77 -18.09 1.01
N ARG A 10 -15.73 -19.06 1.93
CA ARG A 10 -16.94 -19.71 2.42
C ARG A 10 -17.86 -18.68 3.07
N ILE A 11 -19.09 -18.58 2.58
CA ILE A 11 -20.14 -17.68 3.07
C ILE A 11 -21.29 -18.54 3.64
N MET A 12 -21.88 -18.07 4.73
CA MET A 12 -23.04 -18.68 5.37
C MET A 12 -24.26 -18.51 4.47
N GLU A 13 -25.14 -19.50 4.48
CA GLU A 13 -26.43 -19.38 3.83
C GLU A 13 -27.23 -18.20 4.39
N LYS A 14 -28.10 -17.63 3.54
CA LYS A 14 -28.86 -16.43 3.88
C LYS A 14 -29.64 -16.54 5.18
N LYS A 15 -30.33 -17.67 5.35
CA LYS A 15 -31.15 -17.97 6.53
C LYS A 15 -30.31 -18.02 7.80
N VAL A 16 -29.09 -18.56 7.72
CA VAL A 16 -28.19 -18.72 8.86
C VAL A 16 -27.64 -17.37 9.30
N TYR A 17 -27.11 -16.56 8.36
CA TYR A 17 -26.57 -15.25 8.76
C TYR A 17 -27.67 -14.30 9.25
N MET A 18 -28.87 -14.35 8.65
CA MET A 18 -30.00 -13.51 9.10
C MET A 18 -30.53 -13.89 10.49
N GLY A 19 -30.19 -15.08 10.99
CA GLY A 19 -30.53 -15.52 12.34
C GLY A 19 -29.58 -14.99 13.43
N LEU A 20 -28.45 -14.36 13.06
CA LEU A 20 -27.51 -13.78 14.00
C LEU A 20 -28.08 -12.49 14.62
N ALA A 21 -27.53 -12.06 15.77
CA ALA A 21 -27.85 -10.75 16.32
C ALA A 21 -27.41 -9.63 15.35
N PRO A 22 -28.09 -8.48 15.29
CA PRO A 22 -27.78 -7.42 14.31
C PRO A 22 -26.31 -6.97 14.30
N LYS A 23 -25.66 -6.94 15.47
CA LYS A 23 -24.23 -6.62 15.59
C LYS A 23 -23.36 -7.68 14.91
N ASP A 24 -23.62 -8.95 15.19
CA ASP A 24 -22.88 -10.08 14.63
C ASP A 24 -23.10 -10.20 13.12
N GLN A 25 -24.29 -9.84 12.63
CA GLN A 25 -24.56 -9.75 11.19
C GLN A 25 -23.66 -8.71 10.53
N GLU A 26 -23.59 -7.51 11.08
CA GLU A 26 -22.77 -6.42 10.54
C GLU A 26 -21.28 -6.79 10.54
N GLU A 27 -20.77 -7.34 11.66
CA GLU A 27 -19.38 -7.80 11.78
C GLU A 27 -19.06 -8.95 10.81
N TYR A 28 -20.00 -9.89 10.66
CA TYR A 28 -19.86 -11.00 9.73
C TYR A 28 -19.74 -10.51 8.28
N VAL A 29 -20.65 -9.62 7.87
CA VAL A 29 -20.68 -9.08 6.51
C VAL A 29 -19.44 -8.25 6.23
N GLU A 30 -19.03 -7.38 7.15
CA GLU A 30 -17.80 -6.59 7.02
C GLU A 30 -16.59 -7.48 6.79
N ARG A 31 -16.40 -8.49 7.65
CA ARG A 31 -15.28 -9.44 7.53
C ARG A 31 -15.30 -10.17 6.19
N LYS A 32 -16.46 -10.62 5.72
CA LYS A 32 -16.55 -11.36 4.45
C LYS A 32 -16.28 -10.49 3.24
N ILE A 33 -16.76 -9.25 3.23
CA ILE A 33 -16.44 -8.31 2.15
C ILE A 33 -14.94 -7.98 2.17
N GLU A 34 -14.33 -7.82 3.35
CA GLU A 34 -12.88 -7.65 3.45
C GLU A 34 -12.10 -8.85 2.89
N ASP A 35 -12.48 -10.08 3.24
CA ASP A 35 -11.85 -11.30 2.74
C ASP A 35 -11.96 -11.38 1.21
N ILE A 36 -13.14 -11.08 0.67
CA ILE A 36 -13.38 -11.07 -0.78
C ILE A 36 -12.45 -10.07 -1.48
N VAL A 37 -12.35 -8.83 -1.00
CA VAL A 37 -11.47 -7.82 -1.61
C VAL A 37 -9.99 -8.21 -1.50
N LYS A 38 -9.58 -8.84 -0.39
CA LYS A 38 -8.18 -9.29 -0.19
C LYS A 38 -7.77 -10.41 -1.14
N ILE A 39 -8.63 -11.40 -1.35
CA ILE A 39 -8.32 -12.56 -2.19
C ILE A 39 -8.34 -12.17 -3.68
N ASN A 40 -9.17 -11.21 -4.08
CA ASN A 40 -9.25 -10.72 -5.46
C ASN A 40 -8.32 -9.51 -5.68
N SER A 41 -7.01 -9.76 -5.70
CA SER A 41 -5.96 -8.72 -5.80
C SER A 41 -6.00 -7.92 -7.12
N ASN A 42 -6.56 -8.49 -8.19
CA ASN A 42 -6.76 -7.81 -9.48
C ASN A 42 -7.97 -6.87 -9.50
N GLY A 43 -8.67 -6.79 -8.38
CA GLY A 43 -9.80 -5.91 -8.17
C GLY A 43 -11.14 -6.63 -8.36
N ILE A 44 -12.16 -6.07 -7.73
CA ILE A 44 -13.50 -6.61 -7.74
C ILE A 44 -14.54 -5.49 -7.80
N THR A 45 -15.65 -5.72 -8.50
CA THR A 45 -16.73 -4.73 -8.58
C THR A 45 -17.83 -5.02 -7.57
N ILE A 46 -18.68 -4.01 -7.32
CA ILE A 46 -19.90 -4.18 -6.53
C ILE A 46 -20.79 -5.28 -7.11
N SER A 47 -20.91 -5.35 -8.44
CA SER A 47 -21.75 -6.34 -9.11
C SER A 47 -21.21 -7.75 -8.91
N ASP A 48 -19.89 -7.93 -8.92
CA ASP A 48 -19.26 -9.23 -8.69
C ASP A 48 -19.58 -9.76 -7.30
N ILE A 49 -19.47 -8.91 -6.27
CA ILE A 49 -19.80 -9.29 -4.88
C ILE A 49 -21.30 -9.53 -4.75
N PHE A 50 -22.13 -8.62 -5.23
CA PHE A 50 -23.59 -8.71 -5.10
C PHE A 50 -24.16 -9.95 -5.79
N ASN A 51 -23.64 -10.31 -6.98
CA ASN A 51 -24.17 -11.44 -7.75
C ASN A 51 -23.71 -12.80 -7.22
N ASN A 52 -22.58 -12.86 -6.50
CA ASN A 52 -21.98 -14.12 -6.02
C ASN A 52 -22.09 -14.32 -4.50
N THR A 53 -22.78 -13.42 -3.79
CA THR A 53 -22.97 -13.49 -2.34
C THR A 53 -24.42 -13.23 -1.98
N PRO A 54 -24.90 -13.65 -0.80
CA PRO A 54 -26.26 -13.38 -0.36
C PRO A 54 -26.44 -11.93 0.16
N PHE A 55 -25.41 -11.08 0.07
CA PHE A 55 -25.43 -9.72 0.57
C PHE A 55 -26.14 -8.78 -0.40
N THR A 56 -26.87 -7.79 0.13
CA THR A 56 -27.59 -6.84 -0.71
C THR A 56 -26.65 -5.78 -1.30
N ARG A 57 -27.00 -5.22 -2.47
CA ARG A 57 -26.20 -4.17 -3.11
C ARG A 57 -25.95 -2.96 -2.19
N PRO A 58 -26.94 -2.41 -1.46
CA PRO A 58 -26.68 -1.33 -0.49
C PRO A 58 -25.70 -1.73 0.62
N THR A 59 -25.80 -2.96 1.13
CA THR A 59 -24.88 -3.50 2.13
C THR A 59 -23.46 -3.56 1.59
N VAL A 60 -23.27 -4.11 0.39
CA VAL A 60 -21.95 -4.19 -0.26
C VAL A 60 -21.33 -2.81 -0.42
N ILE A 61 -22.10 -1.83 -0.93
CA ILE A 61 -21.64 -0.44 -1.09
C ILE A 61 -21.22 0.15 0.25
N LYS A 62 -22.06 0.03 1.28
CA LYS A 62 -21.78 0.55 2.64
C LYS A 62 -20.41 0.07 3.15
N HIS A 63 -20.15 -1.22 3.09
CA HIS A 63 -18.90 -1.79 3.61
C HIS A 63 -17.69 -1.48 2.73
N LEU A 64 -17.82 -1.49 1.40
CA LEU A 64 -16.74 -1.10 0.51
C LEU A 64 -16.34 0.37 0.69
N GLU A 65 -17.30 1.27 0.83
CA GLU A 65 -17.02 2.68 1.10
C GLU A 65 -16.40 2.89 2.49
N LYS A 66 -16.83 2.11 3.50
CA LYS A 66 -16.15 2.04 4.81
C LYS A 66 -14.71 1.55 4.69
N MET A 67 -14.44 0.57 3.84
CA MET A 67 -13.08 0.08 3.58
C MET A 67 -12.21 1.14 2.90
N VAL A 68 -12.77 1.92 1.97
CA VAL A 68 -12.05 3.02 1.31
C VAL A 68 -11.75 4.14 2.30
N SER A 69 -12.73 4.56 3.11
CA SER A 69 -12.53 5.61 4.11
C SER A 69 -11.54 5.22 5.20
N SER A 70 -11.50 3.93 5.57
CA SER A 70 -10.53 3.36 6.52
C SER A 70 -9.19 2.98 5.91
N ARG A 71 -8.95 3.30 4.62
CA ARG A 71 -7.72 2.94 3.88
C ARG A 71 -7.41 1.44 3.92
N LYS A 72 -8.43 0.58 3.98
CA LYS A 72 -8.30 -0.88 3.80
C LYS A 72 -8.43 -1.30 2.33
N ALA A 73 -9.05 -0.46 1.51
CA ALA A 73 -9.16 -0.63 0.06
C ALA A 73 -8.97 0.71 -0.66
N TYR A 74 -8.77 0.67 -1.97
CA TYR A 74 -8.92 1.82 -2.85
C TYR A 74 -9.90 1.46 -3.98
N LYS A 75 -10.53 2.49 -4.57
CA LYS A 75 -11.45 2.31 -5.69
C LYS A 75 -10.97 3.08 -6.92
N ILE A 76 -11.03 2.46 -8.09
CA ILE A 76 -10.71 3.07 -9.38
C ILE A 76 -11.98 3.07 -10.24
N ARG A 77 -12.26 4.20 -10.88
CA ARG A 77 -13.32 4.29 -11.89
C ARG A 77 -12.82 3.74 -13.23
N ARG A 78 -13.49 2.72 -13.77
CA ARG A 78 -13.27 2.18 -15.12
C ARG A 78 -14.48 2.55 -15.99
N GLY A 79 -14.26 3.36 -17.02
CA GLY A 79 -15.33 3.86 -17.88
C GLY A 79 -16.29 4.83 -17.17
N LYS A 80 -17.53 4.93 -17.65
CA LYS A 80 -18.47 5.96 -17.17
C LYS A 80 -19.04 5.66 -15.78
N GLN A 81 -19.26 4.40 -15.38
CA GLN A 81 -20.01 4.12 -14.13
C GLN A 81 -19.51 2.91 -13.32
N ILE A 82 -18.41 2.26 -13.71
CA ILE A 82 -17.93 1.06 -13.01
C ILE A 82 -16.84 1.47 -12.04
N PHE A 83 -17.00 1.10 -10.77
CA PHE A 83 -15.94 1.18 -9.77
C PHE A 83 -15.38 -0.22 -9.51
N VAL A 84 -14.06 -0.33 -9.60
CA VAL A 84 -13.31 -1.53 -9.24
C VAL A 84 -12.59 -1.24 -7.93
N TYR A 85 -12.82 -2.11 -6.95
CA TYR A 85 -12.25 -2.02 -5.62
C TYR A 85 -11.07 -2.97 -5.52
N TYR A 86 -9.97 -2.47 -5.00
CA TYR A 86 -8.73 -3.21 -4.85
C TYR A 86 -8.32 -3.19 -3.38
N PRO A 87 -7.68 -4.25 -2.87
CA PRO A 87 -7.13 -4.24 -1.52
C PRO A 87 -6.06 -3.14 -1.43
N ASN A 88 -6.04 -2.40 -0.32
CA ASN A 88 -5.01 -1.38 -0.15
C ASN A 88 -3.64 -2.06 0.02
N GLY A 89 -2.74 -1.79 -0.92
CA GLY A 89 -1.40 -2.36 -0.97
C GLY A 89 -0.42 -1.72 0.00
N ARG A 90 -0.78 -1.49 1.28
CA ARG A 90 0.20 -1.23 2.35
C ARG A 90 1.32 -2.26 2.20
N PRO A 91 2.57 -1.89 1.92
CA PRO A 91 3.59 -2.69 1.23
C PRO A 91 3.43 -4.22 1.46
N VAL A 92 2.57 -4.88 0.67
CA VAL A 92 2.21 -6.29 0.88
C VAL A 92 3.13 -7.10 -0.02
N HIS A 93 3.89 -7.99 0.60
CA HIS A 93 5.00 -8.79 0.07
C HIS A 93 6.28 -7.97 -0.17
N PRO A 94 7.00 -7.60 0.92
CA PRO A 94 8.43 -7.36 0.81
C PRO A 94 9.07 -8.58 0.14
N GLU A 95 9.57 -8.44 -1.09
CA GLU A 95 10.41 -9.50 -1.70
C GLU A 95 11.63 -9.72 -0.80
N TYR A 96 12.17 -8.61 -0.30
CA TYR A 96 13.31 -8.59 0.58
C TYR A 96 13.35 -7.26 1.36
N ARG A 97 13.89 -7.29 2.57
CA ARG A 97 14.11 -6.11 3.43
C ARG A 97 15.55 -6.09 3.90
N ILE A 98 16.16 -4.91 3.85
CA ILE A 98 17.49 -4.64 4.39
C ILE A 98 17.35 -3.51 5.39
N GLU A 99 18.04 -3.63 6.53
CA GLU A 99 18.19 -2.55 7.49
C GLU A 99 19.68 -2.24 7.65
N LYS A 100 20.00 -0.94 7.73
CA LYS A 100 21.35 -0.46 7.96
C LYS A 100 21.33 0.60 9.05
N LYS A 101 22.06 0.36 10.13
CA LYS A 101 22.27 1.38 11.16
C LYS A 101 23.22 2.46 10.63
N SER A 102 22.92 3.73 10.89
CA SER A 102 23.91 4.78 10.72
C SER A 102 25.02 4.63 11.77
N ILE A 103 26.25 5.03 11.39
CA ILE A 103 27.45 4.92 12.23
C ILE A 103 27.50 6.06 13.26
N GLU A 104 26.92 7.23 12.93
CA GLU A 104 27.03 8.45 13.74
C GLU A 104 25.73 8.82 14.46
N ASN A 105 24.57 8.43 13.91
CA ASN A 105 23.26 8.80 14.45
C ASN A 105 22.46 7.53 14.73
N GLU A 106 21.58 7.55 15.72
CA GLU A 106 20.67 6.43 16.05
C GLU A 106 19.56 6.20 15.00
N ILE A 107 19.75 6.73 13.79
CA ILE A 107 18.85 6.59 12.65
C ILE A 107 19.19 5.29 11.93
N ASN A 108 18.18 4.42 11.81
CA ASN A 108 18.27 3.23 10.98
C ASN A 108 17.67 3.52 9.61
N PHE A 109 18.32 3.07 8.55
CA PHE A 109 17.75 3.07 7.22
C PHE A 109 17.14 1.71 6.93
N ARG A 110 15.94 1.69 6.36
CA ARG A 110 15.29 0.47 5.89
C ARG A 110 15.03 0.59 4.40
N GLY A 111 15.47 -0.41 3.64
CA GLY A 111 15.10 -0.60 2.25
C GLY A 111 14.18 -1.81 2.11
N THR A 112 13.05 -1.65 1.43
CA THR A 112 12.11 -2.73 1.14
C THR A 112 11.84 -2.80 -0.36
N PHE A 113 12.05 -3.97 -0.96
CA PHE A 113 11.66 -4.22 -2.35
C PHE A 113 10.20 -4.62 -2.41
N LEU A 114 9.43 -3.91 -3.23
CA LEU A 114 7.98 -4.08 -3.36
C LEU A 114 7.64 -4.50 -4.78
N ASN A 115 6.64 -5.36 -4.90
CA ASN A 115 6.06 -5.76 -6.18
C ASN A 115 4.53 -5.71 -6.07
N ASN A 116 3.90 -4.91 -6.90
CA ASN A 116 2.44 -4.78 -6.94
C ASN A 116 1.94 -4.53 -8.37
N ASN A 117 0.63 -4.37 -8.52
CA ASN A 117 -0.02 -4.18 -9.84
C ASN A 117 0.43 -2.90 -10.58
N TYR A 118 1.14 -1.99 -9.93
CA TYR A 118 1.71 -0.77 -10.53
C TYR A 118 3.20 -0.94 -10.92
N GLY A 119 3.80 -2.07 -10.60
CA GLY A 119 5.17 -2.45 -10.95
C GLY A 119 6.05 -2.81 -9.75
N LYS A 120 7.36 -2.80 -9.98
CA LYS A 120 8.38 -3.09 -8.98
C LYS A 120 8.97 -1.79 -8.45
N PHE A 121 9.10 -1.70 -7.13
CA PHE A 121 9.56 -0.50 -6.44
C PHE A 121 10.58 -0.81 -5.36
N VAL A 122 11.33 0.22 -4.97
CA VAL A 122 12.18 0.25 -3.78
C VAL A 122 11.60 1.32 -2.85
N PHE A 123 11.24 0.91 -1.64
CA PHE A 123 10.77 1.79 -0.58
C PHE A 123 11.89 1.99 0.43
N LEU A 124 12.37 3.23 0.56
CA LEU A 124 13.45 3.61 1.45
C LEU A 124 12.87 4.43 2.60
N GLU A 125 13.23 4.09 3.83
CA GLU A 125 12.74 4.74 5.05
C GLU A 125 13.93 5.10 5.95
N SER A 126 13.88 6.27 6.58
CA SER A 126 14.66 6.58 7.78
C SER A 126 13.80 6.30 9.00
N LEU A 127 14.37 5.62 9.99
CA LEU A 127 13.71 5.21 11.22
C LEU A 127 14.45 5.86 12.39
N ASN A 128 13.71 6.59 13.22
CA ASN A 128 14.24 7.18 14.45
C ASN A 128 14.15 6.19 15.63
N GLN A 129 14.62 6.59 16.81
CA GLN A 129 14.41 5.84 18.05
C GLN A 129 12.92 5.44 18.19
N GLY A 130 12.67 4.15 18.38
CA GLY A 130 11.31 3.58 18.41
C GLY A 130 10.77 3.06 17.07
N ASN A 131 11.59 3.00 16.02
CA ASN A 131 11.19 2.53 14.68
C ASN A 131 10.09 3.37 14.01
N ILE A 132 9.95 4.63 14.42
CA ILE A 132 9.03 5.58 13.81
C ILE A 132 9.69 6.12 12.55
N SER A 133 8.99 6.07 11.42
CA SER A 133 9.48 6.60 10.14
C SER A 133 9.67 8.12 10.23
N GLY A 134 10.92 8.59 10.17
CA GLY A 134 11.29 10.00 10.09
C GLY A 134 11.16 10.59 8.68
N GLY A 135 11.18 9.74 7.66
CA GLY A 135 11.01 10.12 6.26
C GLY A 135 11.04 8.88 5.37
N SER A 136 10.33 8.92 4.23
CA SER A 136 10.32 7.80 3.30
C SER A 136 10.25 8.24 1.84
N MET A 137 10.72 7.38 0.95
CA MET A 137 10.72 7.59 -0.50
C MET A 137 10.39 6.29 -1.21
N LEU A 138 9.61 6.39 -2.29
CA LEU A 138 9.27 5.26 -3.16
C LEU A 138 9.82 5.52 -4.56
N ILE A 139 10.62 4.59 -5.07
CA ILE A 139 11.32 4.71 -6.35
C ILE A 139 11.00 3.48 -7.20
N ARG A 140 10.79 3.63 -8.51
CA ARG A 140 10.67 2.45 -9.39
C ARG A 140 11.98 1.67 -9.40
N ARG A 141 11.90 0.35 -9.37
CA ARG A 141 13.10 -0.51 -9.36
C ARG A 141 13.98 -0.32 -10.59
N SER A 142 13.39 0.03 -11.74
CA SER A 142 14.12 0.36 -12.98
C SER A 142 14.99 1.60 -12.85
N ASP A 143 14.61 2.54 -11.99
CA ASP A 143 15.20 3.88 -11.94
C ASP A 143 16.18 4.04 -10.76
N ILE A 144 16.34 2.98 -9.95
CA ILE A 144 17.12 3.03 -8.71
C ILE A 144 18.60 3.34 -8.95
N GLN A 145 19.16 2.85 -10.07
CA GLN A 145 20.55 3.09 -10.42
C GLN A 145 20.79 4.58 -10.73
N SER A 146 19.96 5.17 -11.58
CA SER A 146 20.01 6.61 -11.90
C SER A 146 19.75 7.48 -10.68
N PHE A 147 18.88 7.04 -9.77
CA PHE A 147 18.69 7.72 -8.49
C PHE A 147 19.98 7.74 -7.66
N PHE A 148 20.70 6.61 -7.54
CA PHE A 148 21.96 6.58 -6.80
C PHE A 148 23.05 7.46 -7.42
N GLU A 149 23.10 7.54 -8.75
CA GLU A 149 24.00 8.45 -9.47
C GLU A 149 23.67 9.91 -9.13
N PHE A 150 22.40 10.29 -9.21
CA PHE A 150 21.95 11.62 -8.80
C PHE A 150 22.33 11.96 -7.34
N ILE A 151 22.12 11.03 -6.40
CA ILE A 151 22.50 11.24 -5.00
C ILE A 151 24.02 11.43 -4.84
N LYS A 152 24.84 10.68 -5.58
CA LYS A 152 26.31 10.88 -5.56
C LYS A 152 26.67 12.28 -6.06
N GLU A 153 26.10 12.73 -7.16
CA GLU A 153 26.33 14.08 -7.69
C GLU A 153 25.94 15.17 -6.69
N VAL A 154 24.80 15.01 -6.00
CA VAL A 154 24.36 15.93 -4.94
C VAL A 154 25.39 16.00 -3.80
N ILE A 155 25.88 14.84 -3.33
CA ILE A 155 26.89 14.77 -2.27
C ILE A 155 28.20 15.42 -2.69
N GLU A 156 28.65 15.20 -3.93
CA GLU A 156 29.87 15.81 -4.46
C GLU A 156 29.76 17.34 -4.54
N LYS A 157 28.60 17.85 -4.99
CA LYS A 157 28.34 19.29 -5.03
C LYS A 157 28.32 19.91 -3.63
N ASP A 158 27.68 19.26 -2.65
CA ASP A 158 27.67 19.72 -1.26
C ASP A 158 29.08 19.79 -0.66
N LYS A 159 29.92 18.77 -0.90
CA LYS A 159 31.33 18.77 -0.46
C LYS A 159 32.12 19.93 -1.05
N LYS A 160 31.96 20.20 -2.35
CA LYS A 160 32.63 21.32 -3.02
C LYS A 160 32.21 22.66 -2.40
N LEU A 161 30.93 22.87 -2.15
CA LEU A 161 30.43 24.09 -1.51
C LEU A 161 31.02 24.29 -0.10
N LYS A 162 31.09 23.22 0.71
CA LYS A 162 31.69 23.28 2.06
C LYS A 162 33.20 23.53 2.05
N SER A 163 33.92 23.09 1.01
CA SER A 163 35.34 23.35 0.86
C SER A 163 35.64 24.81 0.51
N ILE A 164 34.78 25.44 -0.30
CA ILE A 164 34.89 26.86 -0.66
C ILE A 164 34.66 27.72 0.59
N SER A 165 33.62 27.44 1.39
CA SER A 165 33.34 28.20 2.62
C SER A 165 34.39 28.10 3.73
N ARG A 166 35.34 27.15 3.65
CA ARG A 166 36.45 27.02 4.61
C ARG A 166 37.74 27.70 4.14
N GLY A 167 37.86 28.00 2.85
CA GLY A 167 39.02 28.69 2.27
C GLY A 167 39.02 30.20 2.56
N ASP A 168 37.87 30.79 2.84
CA ASP A 168 37.71 32.24 3.00
C ASP A 168 38.02 32.77 4.42
N TYR A 169 38.55 31.93 5.33
CA TYR A 169 38.87 32.31 6.72
C TYR A 169 40.38 32.36 7.04
N TYR A 170 41.26 32.17 6.05
CA TYR A 170 42.72 32.22 6.23
C TYR A 170 43.42 33.13 5.21
N GLU A 171 42.85 34.30 4.92
CA GLU A 171 43.62 35.43 4.39
C GLU A 171 43.18 36.71 5.10
N GLY A 172 43.93 37.08 6.14
CA GLY A 172 43.75 38.27 6.96
C GLY A 172 44.88 38.45 7.95
#